data_AF-A0A1X9T481-F1
#
_entry.id   AF-A0A1X9T481-F1
#
_cell.length_a   1.000
_cell.length_b   1.000
_cell.length_c   1.000
_cell.angle_alpha   90.00
_cell.angle_beta   90.00
_cell.angle_gamma   90.00
#
_symmetry.space_group_name_H-M   'P 1'
#
loop_
_entity.id
_entity.type
_entity.pdbx_description
1 polymer ?
#
loop_
_entity_poly.entity_id
_entity_poly.type
_entity_poly.pdbx_seq_one_letter_code
_entity_poly.pdbx_strand_id
1 'polypeptide(L)'
;MSFWTTLIVAAILVWLFNRWATGKQKSEKYKSLGWVAIVVVVFGYQILVDQFGNTRIGSFMEKAEYIAPYYVHLYKTKDGARSVKVTAEIQATHTDDSWTDNDGNEHSAAQRVYYLYKATLPSGKVLTFYDAIDSEGNDVALQPQRRIEVTDDNQQTWYVELTEEQVE
;
A
#
# COMPACT_ATOMS: atom_id res chain seq x y z
N MET A 1 -0.23 -10.22 2.80
CA MET A 1 -0.05 -11.44 3.61
C MET A 1 -0.49 -11.07 5.01
N SER A 2 -1.63 -11.59 5.46
CA SER A 2 -2.18 -11.27 6.77
C SER A 2 -1.23 -11.76 7.88
N PHE A 3 -1.29 -11.14 9.06
CA PHE A 3 -0.56 -11.59 10.25
C PHE A 3 -0.67 -13.11 10.47
N TRP A 4 -1.85 -13.68 10.19
CA TRP A 4 -2.12 -15.12 10.23
C TRP A 4 -1.30 -15.92 9.24
N THR A 5 -1.11 -15.45 8.01
CA THR A 5 -0.28 -16.15 7.02
C THR A 5 1.20 -16.15 7.40
N THR A 6 1.71 -15.08 8.02
CA THR A 6 3.08 -15.03 8.54
C THR A 6 3.26 -15.99 9.72
N LEU A 7 2.28 -16.05 10.62
CA LEU A 7 2.23 -17.02 11.72
C LEU A 7 2.18 -18.47 11.21
N ILE A 8 1.39 -18.74 10.16
CA ILE A 8 1.27 -20.08 9.57
C ILE A 8 2.61 -20.50 8.94
N VAL A 9 3.24 -19.61 8.16
CA VAL A 9 4.55 -19.91 7.55
C VAL A 9 5.62 -20.11 8.62
N ALA A 10 5.65 -19.26 9.65
CA ALA A 10 6.55 -19.42 10.79
C ALA A 10 6.29 -20.75 11.55
N ALA A 11 5.04 -21.11 11.79
CA ALA A 11 4.67 -22.37 12.44
C ALA A 11 5.05 -23.59 11.59
N ILE A 12 4.88 -23.53 10.27
CA ILE A 12 5.30 -24.59 9.33
C ILE A 12 6.82 -24.72 9.34
N LEU A 13 7.56 -23.61 9.31
CA LEU A 13 9.02 -23.61 9.36
C LEU A 13 9.55 -24.15 10.70
N VAL A 14 8.93 -23.76 11.82
CA VAL A 14 9.25 -24.29 13.16
C VAL A 14 8.94 -25.78 13.22
N TRP A 15 7.80 -26.24 12.69
CA TRP A 15 7.43 -27.65 12.68
C TRP A 15 8.37 -28.50 11.81
N LEU A 16 8.70 -28.03 10.60
CA LEU A 16 9.67 -28.68 9.71
C LEU A 16 11.06 -28.75 10.37
N PHE A 17 11.48 -27.67 11.04
CA PHE A 17 12.74 -27.63 11.77
C PHE A 17 12.75 -28.60 12.95
N ASN A 18 11.68 -28.64 13.76
CA ASN A 18 11.57 -29.55 14.90
C ASN A 18 11.51 -31.01 14.45
N ARG A 19 10.83 -31.30 13.33
CA ARG A 19 10.76 -32.64 12.72
C ARG A 19 12.11 -33.07 12.15
N TRP A 20 12.86 -32.16 11.54
CA TRP A 20 14.21 -32.43 11.06
C TRP A 20 15.21 -32.62 12.23
N ALA A 21 15.07 -31.84 13.30
CA ALA A 21 15.91 -31.92 14.49
C ALA A 21 15.63 -33.15 15.38
N THR A 22 14.40 -33.68 15.39
CA THR A 22 14.06 -34.91 16.15
C THR A 22 14.54 -36.19 15.46
N GLY A 23 14.70 -36.19 14.12
CA GLY A 23 15.22 -37.33 13.37
C GLY A 23 16.74 -37.56 13.49
N LYS A 24 17.49 -36.62 14.07
CA LYS A 24 18.91 -36.76 14.38
C LYS A 24 19.13 -36.34 15.83
N GLN A 25 19.48 -37.28 16.70
CA GLN A 25 19.91 -37.01 18.08
C GLN A 25 21.13 -36.07 18.05
N LYS A 26 20.90 -34.77 17.99
CA LYS A 26 21.94 -33.76 17.83
C LYS A 26 21.73 -32.65 18.84
N SER A 27 22.80 -32.45 19.61
CA SER A 27 23.01 -31.56 20.75
C SER A 27 22.18 -30.27 20.75
N GLU A 28 21.83 -29.78 21.94
CA GLU A 28 21.12 -28.50 22.19
C GLU A 28 21.63 -27.30 21.38
N LYS A 29 22.91 -27.30 20.99
CA LYS A 29 23.52 -26.32 20.07
C LYS A 29 22.75 -26.13 18.75
N TYR A 30 22.07 -27.15 18.23
CA TYR A 30 21.30 -27.04 16.98
C TYR A 30 19.92 -26.42 17.17
N LYS A 31 19.34 -26.49 18.38
CA LYS A 31 18.07 -25.83 18.69
C LYS A 31 18.22 -24.31 18.71
N SER A 32 19.31 -23.80 19.29
CA SER A 32 19.58 -22.35 19.31
C SER A 32 19.92 -21.79 17.92
N LEU A 33 20.67 -22.54 17.09
CA LEU A 33 20.95 -22.17 15.70
C LEU A 33 19.68 -22.04 14.85
N GLY A 34 18.66 -22.87 15.08
CA GLY A 34 17.37 -22.76 14.40
C GLY A 34 16.62 -21.47 14.74
N TRP A 35 16.57 -21.11 16.02
CA TRP A 35 15.97 -19.85 16.46
C TRP A 35 16.70 -18.63 15.90
N VAL A 36 18.03 -18.65 15.88
CA VAL A 36 18.84 -17.58 15.27
C VAL A 36 18.54 -17.46 13.78
N ALA A 37 18.43 -18.57 13.03
CA ALA A 37 18.07 -18.53 11.62
C ALA A 37 16.67 -17.94 11.38
N ILE A 38 15.68 -18.27 12.22
CA ILE A 38 14.33 -17.67 12.13
C ILE A 38 14.38 -16.17 12.39
N VAL A 39 15.09 -15.74 13.44
CA VAL A 39 15.25 -14.30 13.75
C VAL A 39 15.93 -13.56 12.60
N VAL A 40 16.99 -14.12 12.02
CA VAL A 40 17.69 -13.53 10.87
C VAL A 40 16.79 -13.45 9.64
N VAL A 41 15.96 -14.46 9.37
CA VAL A 41 15.03 -14.42 8.25
C VAL A 41 13.93 -13.38 8.47
N VAL A 42 13.36 -13.30 9.68
CA VAL A 42 12.28 -12.34 10.00
C VAL A 42 12.79 -10.90 9.98
N PHE A 43 13.90 -10.61 10.68
CA PHE A 43 14.47 -9.26 10.71
C PHE A 43 15.11 -8.87 9.38
N GLY A 44 15.81 -9.80 8.72
CA GLY A 44 16.37 -9.56 7.39
C GLY A 44 15.29 -9.28 6.36
N TYR A 45 14.15 -9.97 6.44
CA TYR A 45 12.99 -9.72 5.58
C TYR A 45 12.39 -8.33 5.82
N GLN A 46 12.20 -7.90 7.09
CA GLN A 46 11.67 -6.56 7.38
C GLN A 46 12.55 -5.45 6.81
N ILE A 47 13.88 -5.53 7.00
CA ILE A 47 14.82 -4.56 6.45
C ILE A 47 14.76 -4.53 4.91
N LEU A 48 14.61 -5.69 4.27
CA LEU A 48 14.52 -5.78 2.81
C LEU A 48 13.23 -5.15 2.27
N VAL A 49 12.09 -5.33 2.95
CA VAL A 49 10.82 -4.72 2.54
C VAL A 49 10.85 -3.20 2.71
N ASP A 50 11.42 -2.70 3.81
CA ASP A 50 11.50 -1.26 4.08
C ASP A 50 12.45 -0.54 3.10
N GLN A 51 13.57 -1.18 2.71
CA GLN A 51 14.55 -0.56 1.81
C GLN A 51 14.30 -0.84 0.32
N PHE A 52 13.75 -2.00 -0.04
CA PHE A 52 13.59 -2.45 -1.43
C PHE A 52 12.13 -2.70 -1.82
N GLY A 53 11.18 -2.19 -1.04
CA GLY A 53 9.77 -2.18 -1.41
C GLY A 53 9.57 -1.59 -2.80
N ASN A 54 8.71 -2.22 -3.60
CA ASN A 54 8.38 -1.69 -4.91
C ASN A 54 7.42 -0.49 -4.78
N THR A 55 7.32 0.30 -5.84
CA THR A 55 6.38 1.42 -5.88
C THR A 55 5.02 0.98 -6.41
N ARG A 56 4.73 -0.32 -6.54
CA ARG A 56 3.54 -0.85 -7.22
C ARG A 56 2.32 -0.83 -6.28
N ILE A 57 1.31 -0.04 -6.64
CA ILE A 57 0.03 0.06 -5.92
C ILE A 57 -0.56 -1.33 -5.68
N GLY A 58 -0.95 -1.60 -4.42
CA GLY A 58 -1.58 -2.86 -4.02
C GLY A 58 -0.63 -4.07 -3.96
N SER A 59 0.66 -3.89 -4.22
CA SER A 59 1.64 -4.96 -4.04
C SER A 59 1.81 -5.30 -2.56
N PHE A 60 2.02 -6.57 -2.26
CA PHE A 60 2.34 -6.98 -0.89
C PHE A 60 3.70 -6.44 -0.40
N MET A 61 4.61 -6.10 -1.33
CA MET A 61 5.92 -5.52 -1.04
C MET A 61 5.96 -4.03 -1.37
N GLU A 62 4.81 -3.36 -1.35
CA GLU A 62 4.74 -1.94 -1.68
C GLU A 62 5.40 -1.12 -0.57
N LYS A 63 6.30 -0.21 -0.95
CA LYS A 63 7.02 0.67 -0.02
C LYS A 63 6.07 1.51 0.83
N ALA A 64 6.41 1.78 2.09
CA ALA A 64 5.59 2.57 3.01
C ALA A 64 5.24 3.96 2.47
N GLU A 65 6.20 4.63 1.85
CA GLU A 65 6.02 5.96 1.26
C GLU A 65 6.77 6.06 -0.06
N TYR A 66 6.11 6.60 -1.08
CA TYR A 66 6.74 6.92 -2.37
C TYR A 66 5.91 7.93 -3.16
N ILE A 67 6.57 8.57 -4.14
CA ILE A 67 5.93 9.35 -5.20
C ILE A 67 6.33 8.70 -6.53
N ALA A 68 5.35 8.31 -7.34
CA ALA A 68 5.60 7.64 -8.62
C ALA A 68 4.53 7.99 -9.66
N PRO A 69 4.88 7.95 -10.96
CA PRO A 69 3.94 8.21 -12.03
C PRO A 69 3.07 6.98 -12.31
N TYR A 70 1.77 7.20 -12.40
CA TYR A 70 0.74 6.19 -12.66
C TYR A 70 -0.21 6.63 -13.76
N TYR A 71 -0.89 5.67 -14.37
CA TYR A 71 -2.06 5.99 -15.15
C TYR A 71 -3.30 6.15 -14.26
N VAL A 72 -4.12 7.15 -14.59
CA VAL A 72 -5.44 7.34 -13.98
C VAL A 72 -6.48 7.55 -15.07
N HIS A 73 -7.73 7.22 -14.76
CA HIS A 73 -8.86 7.57 -15.62
C HIS A 73 -9.54 8.82 -15.07
N LEU A 74 -9.63 9.86 -15.90
CA LEU A 74 -10.40 11.06 -15.60
C LEU A 74 -11.76 11.01 -16.28
N TYR A 75 -12.82 11.26 -15.53
CA TYR A 75 -14.19 11.36 -16.01
C TYR A 75 -14.74 12.75 -15.72
N LYS A 76 -15.55 13.28 -16.65
CA LYS A 76 -16.23 14.58 -16.48
C LYS A 76 -17.50 14.50 -15.62
N THR A 77 -18.03 13.29 -15.42
CA THR A 77 -19.26 13.04 -14.67
C THR A 77 -19.12 11.74 -13.87
N LYS A 78 -19.84 11.64 -12.74
CA LYS A 78 -19.80 10.48 -11.83
C LYS A 78 -20.11 9.16 -12.55
N ASP A 79 -21.20 9.16 -13.32
CA ASP A 79 -21.68 8.03 -14.10
C ASP A 79 -21.05 7.95 -15.49
N GLY A 80 -19.99 8.72 -15.75
CA GLY A 80 -19.39 8.87 -17.06
C GLY A 80 -18.98 7.51 -17.67
N ALA A 81 -19.48 7.23 -18.88
CA ALA A 81 -19.07 6.07 -19.67
C ALA A 81 -17.76 6.32 -20.43
N ARG A 82 -17.34 7.58 -20.58
CA ARG A 82 -16.12 7.98 -21.29
C ARG A 82 -15.12 8.55 -20.29
N SER A 83 -13.97 7.89 -20.18
CA SER A 83 -12.79 8.44 -19.50
C SER A 83 -11.69 8.78 -20.47
N VAL A 84 -10.78 9.64 -20.01
CA VAL A 84 -9.48 9.84 -20.62
C VAL A 84 -8.44 9.20 -19.71
N LYS A 85 -7.66 8.24 -20.24
CA LYS A 85 -6.50 7.69 -19.54
C LYS A 85 -5.36 8.69 -19.64
N VAL A 86 -4.80 9.08 -18.51
CA VAL A 86 -3.75 10.11 -18.43
C VAL A 86 -2.67 9.69 -17.45
N THR A 87 -1.48 10.23 -17.61
CA THR A 87 -0.40 10.08 -16.64
C THR A 87 -0.61 11.04 -15.49
N ALA A 88 -0.42 10.56 -14.26
CA ALA A 88 -0.54 11.32 -13.05
C ALA A 88 0.58 11.00 -12.06
N GLU A 89 0.94 11.98 -11.24
CA GLU A 89 1.87 11.78 -10.13
C GLU A 89 1.07 11.44 -8.88
N ILE A 90 1.31 10.24 -8.34
CA ILE A 90 0.62 9.69 -7.17
C ILE A 90 1.62 9.60 -6.03
N GLN A 91 1.22 10.10 -4.87
CA GLN A 91 1.93 9.86 -3.62
C GLN A 91 1.19 8.79 -2.83
N ALA A 92 1.91 7.74 -2.44
CA ALA A 92 1.41 6.77 -1.48
C ALA A 92 1.97 7.09 -0.10
N THR A 93 1.09 7.12 0.89
CA THR A 93 1.42 7.34 2.30
C THR A 93 0.82 6.22 3.14
N HIS A 94 1.52 5.87 4.22
CA HIS A 94 1.02 4.96 5.24
C HIS A 94 0.53 5.78 6.44
N THR A 95 -0.73 5.62 6.81
CA THR A 95 -1.32 6.30 7.96
C THR A 95 -1.73 5.26 8.99
N ASP A 96 -1.20 5.38 10.20
CA ASP A 96 -1.61 4.56 11.33
C ASP A 96 -2.69 5.30 12.12
N ASP A 97 -3.94 4.86 11.97
CA ASP A 97 -5.03 5.34 12.81
C ASP A 97 -5.17 4.45 14.03
N SER A 98 -5.07 5.05 15.21
CA SER A 98 -5.36 4.39 16.48
C SER A 98 -6.63 4.95 17.10
N TRP A 99 -7.56 4.09 17.51
CA TRP A 99 -8.72 4.48 18.29
C TRP A 99 -8.95 3.54 19.46
N THR A 100 -9.50 4.07 20.56
CA THR A 100 -9.90 3.26 21.71
C THR A 100 -11.40 3.01 21.63
N ASP A 101 -11.83 1.75 21.76
CA ASP A 101 -13.26 1.45 21.84
C ASP A 101 -13.86 1.83 23.21
N ASN A 102 -15.18 1.72 23.34
CA ASN A 102 -15.88 2.03 24.58
C ASN A 102 -15.51 1.10 25.76
N ASP A 103 -14.87 -0.03 25.47
CA ASP A 103 -14.39 -1.01 26.46
C ASP A 103 -12.92 -0.75 26.86
N GLY A 104 -12.29 0.29 26.30
CA GLY A 104 -10.92 0.67 26.60
C GLY A 104 -9.86 -0.08 25.81
N ASN A 105 -10.23 -0.87 24.80
CA ASN A 105 -9.26 -1.56 23.95
C ASN A 105 -8.74 -0.62 22.87
N GLU A 106 -7.41 -0.53 22.75
CA GLU A 106 -6.78 0.15 21.62
C GLU A 106 -6.84 -0.72 20.37
N HIS A 107 -7.40 -0.16 19.32
CA HIS A 107 -7.38 -0.69 17.97
C HIS A 107 -6.45 0.18 17.14
N SER A 108 -5.63 -0.46 16.31
CA SER A 108 -4.87 0.24 15.27
C SER A 108 -5.24 -0.33 13.92
N ALA A 109 -5.54 0.55 12.97
CA ALA A 109 -5.63 0.20 11.56
C ALA A 109 -4.57 0.97 10.80
N ALA A 110 -3.64 0.22 10.23
CA ALA A 110 -2.80 0.69 9.15
C ALA A 110 -3.67 0.89 7.90
N GLN A 111 -3.76 2.13 7.42
CA GLN A 111 -4.43 2.45 6.17
C GLN A 111 -3.43 2.99 5.15
N ARG A 112 -3.58 2.52 3.92
CA ARG A 112 -2.84 3.04 2.78
C ARG A 112 -3.66 4.15 2.13
N VAL A 113 -3.04 5.31 1.98
CA VAL A 113 -3.67 6.48 1.37
C VAL A 113 -2.90 6.89 0.12
N TYR A 114 -3.61 7.19 -0.96
CA TYR A 114 -3.03 7.65 -2.22
C TYR A 114 -3.50 9.08 -2.53
N TYR A 115 -2.57 9.99 -2.76
CA TYR A 115 -2.85 11.38 -3.12
C TYR A 115 -2.50 11.64 -4.57
N LEU A 116 -3.37 12.40 -5.24
CA LEU A 116 -3.16 12.86 -6.61
C LEU A 116 -2.61 14.29 -6.59
N TYR A 117 -1.41 14.49 -7.13
CA TYR A 117 -0.83 15.84 -7.22
C TYR A 117 -1.10 16.53 -8.55
N LYS A 118 -0.78 15.84 -9.64
CA LYS A 118 -0.93 16.39 -10.99
C LYS A 118 -1.28 15.30 -11.98
N ALA A 119 -2.02 15.66 -13.02
CA ALA A 119 -2.32 14.81 -14.16
C ALA A 119 -2.01 15.55 -15.46
N THR A 120 -1.44 14.86 -16.44
CA THR A 120 -1.09 15.43 -17.75
C THR A 120 -2.04 14.91 -18.81
N LEU A 121 -2.88 15.80 -19.34
CA LEU A 121 -3.82 15.48 -20.41
C LEU A 121 -3.08 15.13 -21.72
N PRO A 122 -3.72 14.42 -22.67
CA PRO A 122 -3.13 14.10 -23.97
C PRO A 122 -2.74 15.33 -24.79
N SER A 123 -3.34 16.50 -24.50
CA SER A 123 -2.97 17.78 -25.11
C SER A 123 -1.66 18.37 -24.57
N GLY A 124 -1.07 17.78 -23.54
CA GLY A 124 0.08 18.33 -22.80
C GLY A 124 -0.30 19.31 -21.70
N LYS A 125 -1.59 19.66 -21.55
CA LYS A 125 -2.06 20.48 -20.42
C LYS A 125 -1.89 19.69 -19.11
N VAL A 126 -1.26 20.32 -18.12
CA VAL A 126 -1.16 19.80 -16.76
C VAL A 126 -2.35 20.32 -15.94
N LEU A 127 -3.01 19.41 -15.24
CA LEU A 127 -4.01 19.69 -14.21
C LEU A 127 -3.32 19.48 -12.86
N THR A 128 -3.38 20.48 -11.99
CA THR A 128 -2.88 20.37 -10.62
C THR A 128 -4.06 20.24 -9.68
N PHE A 129 -3.98 19.34 -8.71
CA PHE A 129 -5.02 19.12 -7.72
C PHE A 129 -4.48 19.60 -6.38
N TYR A 130 -5.15 20.59 -5.78
CA TYR A 130 -4.82 21.03 -4.43
C TYR A 130 -5.44 20.02 -3.45
N ASP A 131 -4.59 19.20 -2.84
CA ASP A 131 -4.93 18.23 -1.79
C ASP A 131 -6.11 17.30 -2.08
N ALA A 132 -6.42 16.98 -3.36
CA ALA A 132 -7.50 16.07 -3.73
C ALA A 132 -8.76 16.25 -2.85
N ILE A 133 -9.14 17.49 -2.59
CA ILE A 133 -10.21 17.84 -1.65
C ILE A 133 -11.57 17.54 -2.28
N ASP A 134 -12.50 16.94 -1.53
CA ASP A 134 -13.88 16.72 -1.97
C ASP A 134 -14.66 18.04 -2.03
N SER A 135 -15.90 17.99 -2.52
CA SER A 135 -16.80 19.15 -2.52
C SER A 135 -17.12 19.69 -1.13
N GLU A 136 -16.74 19.01 -0.04
CA GLU A 136 -16.97 19.40 1.35
C GLU A 136 -15.72 20.01 2.02
N GLY A 137 -14.57 20.01 1.35
CA GLY A 137 -13.35 20.59 1.90
C GLY A 137 -12.42 19.60 2.62
N ASN A 138 -12.69 18.29 2.54
CA ASN A 138 -11.88 17.26 3.20
C ASN A 138 -10.85 16.65 2.24
N ASP A 139 -9.65 16.34 2.74
CA ASP A 139 -8.64 15.58 1.98
C ASP A 139 -9.22 14.24 1.53
N VAL A 140 -9.23 13.97 0.22
CA VAL A 140 -9.73 12.71 -0.30
C VAL A 140 -8.59 11.82 -0.75
N ALA A 141 -8.47 10.72 -0.02
CA ALA A 141 -7.69 9.58 -0.41
C ALA A 141 -8.26 8.96 -1.70
N LEU A 142 -7.44 8.87 -2.75
CA LEU A 142 -7.72 7.96 -3.85
C LEU A 142 -7.72 6.52 -3.34
N GLN A 143 -8.68 5.74 -3.83
CA GLN A 143 -8.75 4.30 -3.57
C GLN A 143 -8.71 3.55 -4.91
N PRO A 144 -7.94 2.46 -5.03
CA PRO A 144 -7.97 1.62 -6.21
C PRO A 144 -9.40 1.19 -6.55
N GLN A 145 -9.75 1.19 -7.84
CA GLN A 145 -11.05 0.74 -8.35
C GLN A 145 -12.28 1.54 -7.84
N ARG A 146 -12.05 2.70 -7.21
CA ARG A 146 -13.11 3.60 -6.78
C ARG A 146 -12.96 4.94 -7.47
N ARG A 147 -14.10 5.49 -7.93
CA ARG A 147 -14.16 6.86 -8.45
C ARG A 147 -14.29 7.84 -7.31
N ILE A 148 -13.37 8.78 -7.28
CA ILE A 148 -13.30 9.82 -6.27
C ILE A 148 -13.47 11.18 -6.95
N GLU A 149 -14.30 12.03 -6.37
CA GLU A 149 -14.49 13.40 -6.83
C GLU A 149 -13.33 14.27 -6.34
N VAL A 150 -12.67 14.98 -7.25
CA VAL A 150 -11.59 15.92 -6.94
C VAL A 150 -11.77 17.19 -7.77
N THR A 151 -11.24 18.30 -7.27
CA THR A 151 -11.30 19.59 -7.97
C THR A 151 -9.90 20.04 -8.38
N ASP A 152 -9.75 20.48 -9.63
CA ASP A 152 -8.49 21.02 -10.14
C ASP A 152 -8.28 22.51 -9.79
N ASP A 153 -7.09 23.02 -10.09
CA ASP A 153 -6.69 24.41 -9.91
C ASP A 153 -7.56 25.45 -10.65
N ASN A 154 -8.34 25.01 -11.65
CA ASN A 154 -9.28 25.84 -12.40
C ASN A 154 -10.72 25.72 -11.87
N GLN A 155 -10.91 25.13 -10.67
CA GLN A 155 -12.21 24.83 -10.06
C GLN A 155 -13.09 23.89 -10.89
N GLN A 156 -12.47 23.07 -11.75
CA GLN A 156 -13.19 22.06 -12.49
C GLN A 156 -13.19 20.75 -11.70
N THR A 157 -14.39 20.21 -11.49
CA THR A 157 -14.58 18.89 -10.86
C THR A 157 -14.28 17.77 -11.85
N TRP A 158 -13.56 16.76 -11.35
CA TRP A 158 -13.21 15.53 -12.04
C TRP A 158 -13.54 14.34 -11.15
N TYR A 159 -13.95 13.25 -11.78
CA TYR A 159 -14.01 11.96 -11.10
C TYR A 159 -12.78 11.16 -11.53
N VAL A 160 -11.96 10.75 -10.56
CA VAL A 160 -10.69 10.08 -10.80
C VAL A 160 -10.79 8.64 -10.34
N GLU A 161 -10.33 7.74 -11.19
CA GLU A 161 -10.16 6.33 -10.87
C GLU A 161 -8.68 5.96 -10.98
N LEU A 162 -8.10 5.55 -9.85
CA LEU A 162 -6.70 5.14 -9.75
C LEU A 162 -6.53 3.75 -10.37
N THR A 163 -5.53 3.61 -11.26
CA THR A 163 -5.15 2.31 -11.82
C THR A 163 -3.88 1.77 -11.15
N GLU A 164 -3.67 0.46 -11.23
CA GLU A 164 -2.44 -0.20 -10.76
C GLU A 164 -1.28 -0.11 -11.79
N GLU A 165 -1.52 0.52 -12.94
CA GLU A 165 -0.55 0.58 -14.04
C GLU A 165 0.40 1.76 -13.86
N GLN A 166 1.65 1.45 -13.52
CA GLN A 166 2.73 2.42 -13.40
C GLN A 166 3.18 2.90 -14.78
N VAL A 167 3.58 4.17 -14.89
CA VAL A 167 4.25 4.68 -16.10
C VAL A 167 5.73 4.31 -16.04
N GLU A 168 6.21 3.65 -17.08
CA GLU A 168 7.62 3.26 -17.25
C GLU A 168 8.53 4.44 -17.62
#